data_AF-A0A2G5E2N0-F1
#
_entry.id   AF-A0A2G5E2N0-F1
#
_cell.length_a   1.000
_cell.length_b   1.000
_cell.length_c   1.000
_cell.angle_alpha   90.00
_cell.angle_beta   90.00
_cell.angle_gamma   90.00
#
_symmetry.space_group_name_H-M   'P 1'
#
loop_
_entity.id
_entity.type
_entity.pdbx_description
1 polymer ?
#
loop_
_entity_poly.entity_id
_entity_poly.type
_entity_poly.pdbx_seq_one_letter_code
_entity_poly.pdbx_strand_id
1 'polypeptide(L)' 'MNASLPASQRFIIHVLDNTHLFVQPNVEQMIRSAISEFRDQNSYEKPA' A
#
# COMPACT_ATOMS: atom_id res chain seq x y z
N MET A 1 -0.87 -6.10 2.97
CA MET A 1 0.36 -5.34 2.70
C MET A 1 1.16 -5.10 3.98
N ASN A 2 0.86 -4.14 4.87
CA ASN A 2 1.71 -3.90 6.05
C ASN A 2 1.71 -5.06 7.07
N ALA A 3 0.54 -5.59 7.43
CA ALA A 3 0.42 -6.65 8.44
C ALA A 3 0.95 -8.01 7.97
N SER A 4 1.04 -8.23 6.65
CA SER A 4 1.58 -9.44 6.04
C SER A 4 3.11 -9.43 5.93
N LEU A 5 3.77 -8.32 6.25
CA LEU A 5 5.23 -8.21 6.21
C LEU A 5 5.85 -8.65 7.54
N PRO A 6 7.08 -9.20 7.51
CA PRO A 6 7.92 -9.39 8.70
C PRO A 6 8.02 -8.10 9.54
N ALA A 7 8.18 -8.25 10.85
CA ALA A 7 8.25 -7.10 11.76
C ALA A 7 9.31 -6.05 11.37
N SER A 8 10.46 -6.50 10.86
CA SER A 8 11.54 -5.63 10.35
C SER A 8 11.18 -4.84 9.09
N GLN A 9 10.14 -5.24 8.37
CA GLN A 9 9.70 -4.66 7.11
C GLN A 9 8.35 -3.93 7.22
N ARG A 10 7.75 -3.90 8.42
CA ARG A 10 6.55 -3.08 8.65
C ARG A 10 6.91 -1.61 8.54
N PHE A 11 6.05 -0.87 7.87
CA PHE A 11 6.32 0.51 7.51
C PHE A 11 5.32 1.51 8.10
N ILE A 12 4.20 1.03 8.65
CA ILE A 12 3.29 1.86 9.45
C ILE A 12 3.86 2.01 10.86
N ILE A 13 4.18 3.24 11.23
CA ILE A 13 4.64 3.60 12.58
C ILE A 13 3.44 3.85 13.48
N HIS A 14 2.47 4.65 13.02
CA HIS A 14 1.23 4.94 13.75
C HIS A 14 0.02 5.05 12.80
N VAL A 15 -1.14 4.70 13.31
CA VAL A 15 -2.44 4.99 12.68
C VAL A 15 -2.95 6.27 13.33
N LEU A 16 -3.11 7.34 12.55
CA LEU A 16 -3.56 8.63 13.08
C LEU A 16 -5.10 8.67 13.17
N ASP A 17 -5.76 8.14 12.13
CA ASP A 17 -7.21 7.91 12.07
C ASP A 17 -7.52 6.85 11.01
N ASN A 18 -8.81 6.68 10.66
CA ASN A 18 -9.26 5.69 9.68
C ASN A 18 -8.82 5.97 8.23
N THR A 19 -8.29 7.16 7.96
CA THR A 19 -7.89 7.66 6.64
C THR A 19 -6.41 8.04 6.56
N HIS A 20 -5.73 8.24 7.69
CA HIS A 20 -4.35 8.71 7.77
C HIS A 20 -3.44 7.71 8.49
N LEU A 21 -2.37 7.32 7.80
CA LEU A 21 -1.33 6.46 8.32
C LEU A 21 -0.02 7.24 8.36
N PHE A 22 0.68 7.19 9.50
CA PHE A 22 2.04 7.70 9.62
C PHE A 22 3.03 6.57 9.29
N VAL A 23 3.79 6.76 8.22
CA VAL A 23 4.67 5.74 7.63
C VAL A 23 6.11 6.22 7.52
N GLN A 24 7.05 5.28 7.33
CA GLN A 24 8.44 5.62 7.03
C GLN A 24 8.56 6.35 5.67
N PRO A 25 9.41 7.39 5.53
CA PRO A 25 9.47 8.20 4.30
C PRO A 25 9.99 7.42 3.08
N ASN A 26 10.87 6.44 3.29
CA ASN A 26 11.47 5.62 2.24
C ASN A 26 10.50 4.62 1.58
N VAL A 27 9.28 4.45 2.12
CA VAL A 27 8.30 3.50 1.56
C VAL A 27 7.26 4.15 0.65
N GLU A 28 7.36 5.46 0.40
CA GLU A 28 6.43 6.19 -0.46
C GLU A 28 6.32 5.53 -1.86
N GLN A 29 7.47 5.31 -2.51
CA GLN A 29 7.51 4.73 -3.85
C GLN A 29 6.91 3.32 -3.88
N MET A 30 7.23 2.49 -2.88
CA MET A 30 6.68 1.13 -2.73
C MET A 30 5.15 1.14 -2.62
N ILE A 31 4.60 2.05 -1.80
CA ILE A 31 3.15 2.19 -1.63
C ILE A 31 2.49 2.63 -2.94
N ARG A 32 3.06 3.61 -3.64
CA ARG A 32 2.53 4.09 -4.93
C ARG A 32 2.50 2.99 -5.98
N SER A 33 3.58 2.22 -6.11
CA SER A 33 3.66 1.08 -7.03
C SER A 33 2.62 0.01 -6.71
N ALA A 34 2.50 -0.39 -5.44
CA ALA A 34 1.53 -1.40 -5.02
C ALA A 34 0.07 -0.96 -5.26
N ILE A 35 -0.25 0.33 -5.09
CA ILE A 35 -1.58 0.87 -5.39
C ILE A 35 -1.85 0.83 -6.91
N SER A 36 -0.86 1.14 -7.74
CA SER A 36 -1.00 1.06 -9.19
C SER A 36 -1.30 -0.37 -9.64
N GLU A 37 -0.46 -1.33 -9.22
CA GLU A 37 -0.64 -2.75 -9.55
C GLU A 37 -2.00 -3.28 -9.07
N PHE A 38 -2.42 -2.89 -7.85
CA PHE A 38 -3.73 -3.26 -7.34
C PHE A 38 -4.85 -2.73 -8.22
N ARG A 39 -4.76 -1.48 -8.71
CA ARG A 39 -5.78 -0.92 -9.61
C ARG A 39 -5.79 -1.65 -10.95
N ASP A 40 -4.64 -1.95 -11.51
CA ASP A 40 -4.52 -2.62 -12.80
C ASP A 40 -5.12 -4.02 -12.76
N GLN A 41 -4.85 -4.78 -11.69
CA GLN A 41 -5.42 -6.13 -11.49
C GLN A 41 -6.94 -6.15 -11.24
N ASN A 42 -7.49 -5.06 -10.72
CA ASN A 42 -8.91 -4.95 -10.41
C ASN A 42 -9.68 -4.09 -11.44
N SER A 43 -9.01 -3.65 -12.50
CA SER A 43 -9.65 -2.94 -13.60
C SER A 43 -10.41 -3.94 -14.46
N TYR A 44 -11.71 -3.74 -14.61
CA TYR A 44 -12.51 -4.52 -15.55
C TYR A 44 -12.33 -3.94 -16.95
N GLU A 45 -11.72 -4.72 -17.84
CA GLU A 45 -11.75 -4.45 -19.27
C GLU A 45 -12.86 -5.27 -19.91
N LYS A 46 -13.80 -4.61 -20.60
CA LYS A 46 -14.87 -5.29 -21.32
C LYS A 46 -14.23 -6.17 -22.42
N PRO A 47 -14.41 -7.50 -22.41
CA PRO A 47 -13.92 -8.36 -23.48
C PRO A 47 -14.59 -7.99 -24.81
N ALA A 48 -13.81 -7.99 -25.89
CA ALA A 48 -14.27 -7.66 -27.24
C ALA A 48 -15.37 -8.61 -27.75
#